data_AF-A0A1W6NVW1-F1
#
_entry.id   AF-A0A1W6NVW1-F1
#
_cell.length_a   1.000
_cell.length_b   1.000
_cell.length_c   1.000
_cell.angle_alpha   90.00
_cell.angle_beta   90.00
_cell.angle_gamma   90.00
#
_symmetry.space_group_name_H-M   'P 1'
#
loop_
_entity.id
_entity.type
_entity.pdbx_description
1 polymer ?
#
loop_
_entity_poly.entity_id
_entity_poly.type
_entity_poly.pdbx_seq_one_letter_code
_entity_poly.pdbx_strand_id
1 'polypeptide(L)' 'MAARICSFECTFCADCADGVLGGLCPNCGGELVRRPIRPAAALARHPASVRRVFKG' A
#
# COMPACT_ATOMS: atom_id res chain seq x y z
N MET A 1 5.82 -0.42 -10.03
CA MET A 1 6.06 0.33 -8.79
C MET A 1 5.63 -0.54 -7.62
N ALA A 2 6.57 -0.93 -6.75
CA ALA A 2 6.27 -1.76 -5.58
C ALA A 2 5.88 -0.86 -4.40
N ALA A 3 4.82 -1.23 -3.68
CA ALA A 3 4.41 -0.55 -2.46
C ALA A 3 4.78 -1.40 -1.24
N ARG A 4 5.02 -0.74 -0.10
CA ARG A 4 5.14 -1.36 1.22
C ARG A 4 3.96 -0.96 2.09
N ILE A 5 3.54 -1.86 2.98
CA ILE A 5 2.36 -1.67 3.82
C ILE A 5 2.64 -2.18 5.25
N CYS A 6 2.09 -1.52 6.27
CA CYS A 6 2.08 -2.01 7.65
C CYS A 6 0.73 -2.70 7.99
N SER A 7 0.60 -3.26 9.21
CA SER A 7 -0.64 -3.90 9.67
C SER A 7 -1.85 -2.95 9.78
N PHE A 8 -1.61 -1.64 9.94
CA PHE A 8 -2.63 -0.59 9.94
C PHE A 8 -2.89 -0.02 8.54
N GLU A 9 -2.42 -0.71 7.51
CA GLU A 9 -2.65 -0.37 6.09
C GLU A 9 -2.07 0.98 5.64
N CYS A 10 -1.18 1.61 6.41
CA CYS A 10 -0.38 2.74 5.92
C CYS A 10 0.50 2.25 4.77
N THR A 11 0.47 2.96 3.63
CA THR A 11 1.13 2.53 2.41
C THR A 11 2.17 3.56 1.95
N PHE A 12 3.38 3.09 1.63
CA PHE A 12 4.49 3.90 1.14
C PHE A 12 5.11 3.27 -0.12
N CYS A 13 5.82 4.05 -0.94
CA CYS A 13 6.60 3.47 -2.04
C CYS A 13 7.81 2.68 -1.50
N ALA A 14 8.33 1.76 -2.30
CA ALA A 14 9.53 0.99 -1.96
C ALA A 14 10.71 1.88 -1.59
N ASP A 15 10.98 2.94 -2.36
CA ASP A 15 12.13 3.82 -2.14
C ASP A 15 12.08 4.54 -0.79
N CYS A 16 10.90 5.01 -0.36
CA CYS A 16 10.74 5.63 0.96
C CYS A 16 10.91 4.60 2.07
N ALA A 17 10.30 3.42 1.92
CA ALA A 17 10.33 2.37 2.92
C ALA A 17 11.76 1.83 3.12
N ASP A 18 12.47 1.55 2.03
CA ASP A 18 13.82 0.98 2.07
C ASP A 18 14.89 2.05 2.38
N GLY A 19 14.60 3.33 2.08
CA GLY A 19 15.47 4.47 2.35
C GLY A 19 15.16 5.16 3.69
N VAL A 20 14.53 6.34 3.62
CA VAL A 20 14.39 7.27 4.76
C VAL A 20 13.58 6.70 5.93
N LEU A 21 12.74 5.69 5.72
CA LEU A 21 11.92 5.08 6.76
C LEU A 21 12.57 3.84 7.40
N GLY A 22 13.65 3.29 6.81
CA GLY A 22 14.38 2.16 7.38
C GLY A 22 13.53 0.91 7.65
N GLY A 23 12.51 0.67 6.83
CA GLY A 23 11.59 -0.46 6.97
C GLY A 23 10.52 -0.30 8.06
N LEU A 24 10.42 0.86 8.71
CA LEU A 24 9.47 1.12 9.79
C LEU A 24 8.43 2.17 9.40
N CYS A 25 7.18 1.93 9.75
CA CYS A 25 6.08 2.86 9.49
C CYS A 25 6.19 4.06 10.43
N PRO A 26 6.28 5.30 9.91
CA PRO A 26 6.39 6.50 10.76
C PRO A 26 5.11 6.81 11.54
N ASN A 27 3.96 6.25 11.11
CA ASN A 27 2.66 6.53 11.73
C ASN A 27 2.33 5.56 12.88
N CYS A 28 2.78 4.31 12.80
CA CYS A 28 2.39 3.26 13.75
C CYS A 28 3.56 2.47 14.35
N GLY A 29 4.80 2.72 13.91
CA GLY A 29 6.02 2.02 14.39
C GLY A 29 6.17 0.56 13.93
N GLY A 30 5.20 0.02 13.20
CA GLY A 30 5.23 -1.35 12.70
C GLY A 30 6.09 -1.53 11.44
N GLU A 31 6.40 -2.77 11.10
CA GLU A 31 7.17 -3.13 9.90
C GLU A 31 6.45 -2.75 8.60
N LEU A 32 7.23 -2.30 7.61
CA LEU A 32 6.80 -2.06 6.24
C LEU A 32 7.18 -3.24 5.35
N VAL A 33 6.22 -4.13 5.11
CA VAL A 33 6.41 -5.33 4.27
C VAL A 33 5.89 -5.13 2.85
N ARG A 34 6.27 -6.00 1.91
CA ARG A 34 5.78 -5.94 0.52
C ARG A 34 4.26 -6.02 0.48
N ARG A 35 3.61 -5.00 -0.09
CA ARG A 35 2.15 -5.00 -0.25
C ARG A 35 1.71 -6.16 -1.16
N PRO A 36 0.77 -7.01 -0.72
CA PRO A 36 0.23 -8.07 -1.55
C PRO A 36 -0.35 -7.50 -2.86
N ILE A 37 -0.05 -8.18 -3.97
CA ILE A 37 -0.57 -7.82 -5.29
C ILE A 37 -1.94 -8.46 -5.45
N ARG A 38 -2.93 -7.70 -5.91
CA ARG A 38 -4.22 -8.27 -6.31
C ARG A 38 -4.01 -9.04 -7.62
N PRO A 39 -4.17 -10.38 -7.64
CA PRO A 39 -3.93 -11.17 -8.85
C PRO A 39 -4.87 -10.75 -9.98
N ALA A 40 -4.44 -10.92 -11.23
CA ALA A 40 -5.20 -10.48 -12.42
C ALA A 40 -6.63 -11.02 -12.45
N ALA A 41 -6.84 -12.30 -12.11
CA ALA A 41 -8.17 -12.90 -12.06
C ALA A 41 -9.07 -12.27 -10.98
N ALA A 42 -8.51 -11.96 -9.81
CA ALA A 42 -9.24 -11.29 -8.74
C ALA A 42 -9.55 -9.83 -9.11
N LEU A 43 -8.65 -9.14 -9.83
CA LEU A 43 -8.89 -7.79 -10.33
C LEU A 43 -9.98 -7.76 -11.41
N ALA A 44 -10.04 -8.77 -12.28
CA ALA A 44 -11.12 -8.88 -13.28
C ALA A 44 -12.49 -9.10 -12.62
N ARG A 45 -12.56 -9.95 -11.58
CA ARG A 45 -13.80 -10.22 -10.82
C ARG A 45 -14.20 -9.07 -9.90
N HIS A 46 -13.22 -8.36 -9.34
CA HIS A 46 -13.39 -7.28 -8.39
C HIS A 46 -12.56 -6.05 -8.82
N PRO A 47 -13.04 -5.31 -9.84
CA PRO A 47 -12.31 -4.17 -10.38
C PRO A 47 -12.24 -3.01 -9.39
N ALA A 48 -11.19 -2.20 -9.50
CA ALA A 48 -11.12 -0.94 -8.78
C ALA A 48 -12.24 0.02 -9.26
N SER A 49 -12.74 0.87 -8.37
CA SER A 49 -13.69 1.92 -8.76
C SER A 49 -13.05 2.84 -9.80
N VAL A 50 -13.78 3.08 -10.91
CA VAL A 50 -13.41 4.06 -11.93
C VAL A 50 -13.92 5.47 -11.59
N ARG A 51 -14.86 5.58 -10.65
CA ARG A 51 -15.44 6.85 -10.21
C ARG A 51 -14.70 7.35 -8.98
N ARG A 52 -14.13 8.56 -9.09
CA ARG A 52 -13.59 9.30 -7.94
C ARG A 52 -14.75 9.83 -7.11
N VAL A 53 -14.66 9.67 -5.79
CA VAL A 53 -15.65 10.18 -4.83
C VAL A 53 -14.92 11.10 -3.86
N PHE A 54 -15.37 12.35 -3.78
CA PHE A 54 -14.88 13.33 -2.81
C PHE A 54 -15.89 13.41 -1.66
N LYS A 55 -15.41 13.55 -0.43
CA LYS A 55 -16.30 13.95 0.68
C LYS A 55 -16.64 15.43 0.48
N GLY A 56 -17.92 15.76 0.60
CA GLY A 56 -18.40 17.14 0.67
C GLY A 56 -18.12 17.78 2.03
#